data_AF-A0A1F9RZY9-F1
#
_entry.id   AF-A0A1F9RZY9-F1
#
_cell.length_a   1.000
_cell.length_b   1.000
_cell.length_c   1.000
_cell.angle_alpha   90.00
_cell.angle_beta   90.00
_cell.angle_gamma   90.00
#
_symmetry.space_group_name_H-M   'P 1'
#
loop_
_entity.id
_entity.type
_entity.pdbx_description
1 polymer ?
#
loop_
_entity_poly.entity_id
_entity_poly.type
_entity_poly.pdbx_seq_one_letter_code
_entity_poly.pdbx_strand_id
1 'polypeptide(L)'
;MKKQGKDFKKKGEPMEKKKMAFSGSWYPATARECESSIKKFLQEKQGSLKGSFVGGIVPHAGWYFSGSIACRVIGSLKSEEKIDTIVLFGAHMHRQSEPFILSQGAVETPFGDIEVDTEL
;
A
#
# COMPACT_ATOMS: atom_id res chain seq x y z
N MET A 1 3.76 39.75 -15.67
CA MET A 1 3.37 39.49 -14.27
C MET A 1 1.93 38.97 -14.25
N LYS A 2 1.73 37.65 -14.32
CA LYS A 2 0.42 37.00 -14.18
C LYS A 2 0.49 36.11 -12.94
N LYS A 3 -0.20 36.51 -11.87
CA LYS A 3 -0.38 35.65 -10.69
C LYS A 3 -1.38 34.56 -11.08
N GLN A 4 -0.92 33.34 -11.30
CA GLN A 4 -1.79 32.17 -11.32
C GLN A 4 -2.29 31.95 -9.90
N GLY A 5 -3.61 31.84 -9.76
CA GLY A 5 -4.28 31.60 -8.49
C GLY A 5 -3.79 30.29 -7.89
N LYS A 6 -3.46 30.32 -6.60
CA LYS A 6 -3.39 29.09 -5.81
C LYS A 6 -4.81 28.60 -5.64
N ASP A 7 -5.15 27.49 -6.28
CA ASP A 7 -6.38 26.77 -5.99
C ASP A 7 -6.27 26.21 -4.56
N PHE A 8 -6.83 26.97 -3.61
CA PHE A 8 -7.07 26.48 -2.26
C PHE A 8 -8.17 25.42 -2.35
N LYS A 9 -7.80 24.13 -2.27
CA LYS A 9 -8.76 23.05 -2.01
C LYS A 9 -9.57 23.41 -0.77
N LYS A 10 -10.88 23.56 -0.93
CA LYS A 10 -11.81 23.82 0.19
C LYS A 10 -11.83 22.59 1.10
N LYS A 11 -11.64 22.79 2.40
CA LYS A 11 -11.94 21.76 3.42
C LYS A 11 -13.40 21.32 3.25
N GLY A 12 -13.62 20.07 2.84
CA GLY A 12 -14.95 19.47 2.72
C GLY A 12 -15.33 18.94 1.33
N GLU A 13 -14.49 19.09 0.29
CA GLU A 13 -14.71 18.37 -0.97
C GLU A 13 -14.38 16.88 -0.80
N PRO A 14 -15.20 15.96 -1.34
CA PRO A 14 -14.90 14.53 -1.25
C PRO A 14 -13.59 14.26 -1.99
N MET A 15 -12.62 13.68 -1.28
CA MET A 15 -11.41 13.18 -1.94
C MET A 15 -11.79 12.12 -2.97
N GLU A 16 -11.14 12.17 -4.12
CA GLU A 16 -11.22 11.11 -5.11
C GLU A 16 -10.62 9.83 -4.51
N LYS A 17 -11.39 8.74 -4.52
CA LYS A 17 -11.01 7.48 -3.87
C LYS A 17 -10.93 6.34 -4.85
N LYS A 18 -9.76 5.70 -4.91
CA LYS A 18 -9.54 4.48 -5.67
C LYS A 18 -10.04 3.28 -4.88
N LYS A 19 -11.14 2.69 -5.35
CA LYS A 19 -11.70 1.46 -4.79
C LYS A 19 -10.82 0.26 -5.10
N MET A 20 -10.74 -0.68 -4.17
CA MET A 20 -9.99 -1.92 -4.35
C MET A 20 -10.84 -3.02 -4.96
N ALA A 21 -10.38 -3.56 -6.09
CA ALA A 21 -11.14 -4.54 -6.88
C ALA A 21 -11.13 -5.97 -6.29
N PHE A 22 -10.26 -6.28 -5.33
CA PHE A 22 -9.98 -7.67 -4.93
C PHE A 22 -10.28 -8.00 -3.46
N SER A 23 -10.89 -7.06 -2.72
CA SER A 23 -11.34 -7.29 -1.36
C SER A 23 -12.37 -8.42 -1.31
N GLY A 24 -12.19 -9.37 -0.38
CA GLY A 24 -13.05 -10.55 -0.25
C GLY A 24 -12.81 -11.66 -1.27
N SER A 25 -11.83 -11.52 -2.17
CA SER A 25 -11.47 -12.56 -3.15
C SER A 25 -9.99 -12.92 -3.09
N TRP A 26 -9.09 -11.95 -3.27
CA TRP A 26 -7.64 -12.18 -3.21
C TRP A 26 -7.08 -12.05 -1.80
N TYR A 27 -7.79 -11.31 -0.95
CA TYR A 27 -7.51 -11.13 0.46
C TYR A 27 -8.83 -10.93 1.22
N PRO A 28 -8.85 -11.08 2.55
CA PRO A 28 -10.08 -10.96 3.32
C PRO A 28 -10.76 -9.60 3.16
N ALA A 29 -12.08 -9.55 3.36
CA ALA A 29 -12.85 -8.33 3.10
C ALA A 29 -12.76 -7.31 4.23
N THR A 30 -12.50 -7.76 5.46
CA THR A 30 -12.59 -6.94 6.66
C THR A 30 -11.24 -6.70 7.34
N ALA A 31 -11.11 -5.56 8.02
CA ALA A 31 -9.92 -5.22 8.82
C ALA A 31 -9.50 -6.37 9.75
N ARG A 32 -10.48 -6.93 10.48
CA ARG A 32 -10.26 -7.96 11.48
C ARG A 32 -9.69 -9.25 10.88
N GLU A 33 -10.23 -9.68 9.74
CA GLU A 33 -9.77 -10.90 9.07
C GLU A 33 -8.39 -10.68 8.42
N CYS A 34 -8.16 -9.49 7.86
CA CYS A 34 -6.85 -9.09 7.36
C CYS A 34 -5.81 -9.11 8.49
N GLU A 35 -6.13 -8.51 9.64
CA GLU A 35 -5.23 -8.47 10.79
C GLU A 35 -4.92 -9.88 11.33
N SER A 36 -5.95 -10.73 11.44
CA SER A 36 -5.77 -12.13 11.86
C SER A 36 -4.84 -12.89 10.91
N SER A 37 -5.00 -12.69 9.59
CA SER A 37 -4.16 -13.32 8.58
C SER A 37 -2.71 -12.81 8.65
N ILE A 38 -2.51 -11.49 8.74
CA ILE A 38 -1.18 -10.88 8.89
C ILE A 38 -0.47 -11.40 10.15
N LYS A 39 -1.17 -11.44 11.30
CA LYS A 39 -0.62 -11.98 12.55
C LYS A 39 -0.18 -13.43 12.40
N LYS A 40 -0.99 -14.26 11.72
CA LYS A 40 -0.64 -15.65 11.44
C LYS A 40 0.61 -15.74 10.56
N PHE A 41 0.66 -14.98 9.46
CA PHE A 41 1.81 -14.96 8.56
C PHE A 41 3.10 -14.54 9.25
N LEU A 42 3.05 -13.51 10.12
CA LEU A 42 4.22 -13.07 10.89
C LEU A 42 4.71 -14.09 11.93
N GLN A 43 3.85 -15.02 12.35
CA GLN A 43 4.19 -16.12 13.25
C GLN A 43 4.71 -17.36 12.51
N GLU A 44 4.52 -17.45 11.19
CA GLU A 44 5.04 -18.57 10.41
C GLU A 44 6.57 -18.56 10.49
N LYS A 45 7.13 -19.59 11.15
CA LYS A 45 8.54 -19.67 11.52
C LYS A 45 9.44 -19.65 10.29
N GLN A 46 9.90 -18.48 9.92
CA GLN A 46 11.04 -18.25 9.05
C GLN A 46 11.80 -17.05 9.62
N GLY A 47 13.10 -17.21 9.92
CA GLY A 47 13.89 -16.18 10.60
C GLY A 47 13.78 -14.82 9.90
N SER A 48 13.72 -13.75 10.70
CA SER A 48 13.73 -12.38 10.18
C SER A 48 15.00 -12.15 9.37
N LEU A 49 14.88 -11.41 8.26
CA LEU A 49 16.06 -10.92 7.57
C LEU A 49 16.75 -9.94 8.51
N LYS A 50 18.04 -10.17 8.79
CA LYS A 50 18.82 -9.27 9.64
C LYS A 50 19.40 -8.15 8.78
N GLY A 51 19.17 -6.91 9.19
CA GLY A 51 19.69 -5.73 8.50
C GLY A 51 18.83 -4.51 8.75
N SER A 52 19.29 -3.37 8.25
CA SER A 52 18.48 -2.17 8.10
C SER A 52 18.12 -2.05 6.62
N PHE A 53 16.82 -2.08 6.32
CA PHE A 53 16.30 -2.14 4.97
C PHE A 53 15.33 -0.98 4.75
N VAL A 54 15.44 -0.32 3.60
CA VAL A 54 14.56 0.80 3.20
C VAL A 54 13.55 0.40 2.12
N GLY A 55 13.58 -0.86 1.66
CA GLY A 55 12.68 -1.37 0.63
C GLY A 55 12.78 -2.87 0.44
N GLY A 56 11.79 -3.44 -0.26
CA GLY A 56 11.71 -4.88 -0.53
C GLY A 56 10.82 -5.19 -1.72
N ILE A 57 11.03 -6.37 -2.32
CA ILE A 57 10.22 -6.89 -3.43
C ILE A 57 9.32 -8.00 -2.89
N VAL A 58 8.03 -7.93 -3.19
CA VAL A 58 7.03 -8.92 -2.76
C VAL A 58 6.22 -9.45 -3.94
N PRO A 59 5.75 -10.71 -3.87
CA PRO A 59 4.72 -11.20 -4.78
C PRO A 59 3.38 -10.49 -4.53
N HIS A 60 2.52 -10.43 -5.55
CA HIS A 60 1.17 -9.83 -5.47
C HIS A 60 0.03 -10.81 -5.76
N ALA A 61 0.29 -12.13 -5.75
CA ALA A 61 -0.77 -13.13 -5.87
C ALA A 61 -1.68 -13.11 -4.62
N GLY A 62 -2.87 -13.72 -4.69
CA GLY A 62 -3.78 -13.83 -3.55
C GLY A 62 -3.09 -14.29 -2.26
N TRP A 63 -3.52 -13.76 -1.10
CA TRP A 63 -2.87 -13.94 0.20
C TRP A 63 -2.71 -15.40 0.60
N TYR A 64 -3.63 -16.27 0.18
CA TYR A 64 -3.52 -17.71 0.40
C TYR A 64 -2.21 -18.29 -0.16
N PHE A 65 -1.74 -17.80 -1.31
CA PHE A 65 -0.53 -18.30 -1.97
C PHE A 65 0.72 -17.54 -1.56
N SER A 66 0.60 -16.24 -1.29
CA SER A 66 1.78 -15.35 -1.23
C SER A 66 1.88 -14.48 0.02
N GLY A 67 0.83 -14.44 0.85
CA GLY A 67 0.72 -13.53 1.99
C GLY A 67 1.83 -13.70 3.01
N SER A 68 2.23 -14.95 3.30
CA SER A 68 3.33 -15.28 4.21
C SER A 68 4.67 -14.68 3.75
N ILE A 69 5.03 -14.89 2.48
CA ILE A 69 6.28 -14.39 1.90
C ILE A 69 6.28 -12.85 1.88
N ALA A 70 5.17 -12.24 1.46
CA ALA A 70 5.04 -10.79 1.46
C ALA A 70 5.16 -10.18 2.87
N CYS A 71 4.48 -10.76 3.87
CA CYS A 71 4.55 -10.31 5.26
C CYS A 71 5.95 -10.46 5.85
N ARG A 72 6.70 -11.49 5.46
CA ARG A 72 8.10 -11.67 5.92
C ARG A 72 9.00 -10.53 5.43
N VAL A 73 8.88 -10.15 4.16
CA VAL A 73 9.64 -9.02 3.58
C VAL A 73 9.23 -7.72 4.25
N ILE A 74 7.93 -7.41 4.27
CA ILE A 74 7.40 -6.16 4.84
C ILE A 74 7.73 -6.06 6.34
N GLY A 75 7.60 -7.16 7.10
CA GLY A 75 7.95 -7.20 8.52
C GLY A 75 9.44 -6.98 8.79
N SER A 76 10.31 -7.28 7.83
CA SER A 76 11.75 -6.99 7.92
C SER A 76 12.08 -5.52 7.63
N LEU A 77 11.13 -4.74 7.11
CA LEU A 77 11.25 -3.28 6.91
C LEU A 77 10.83 -2.48 8.14
N LYS A 78 10.41 -3.15 9.23
CA LYS A 78 10.00 -2.46 10.44
C LYS A 78 11.16 -1.59 10.96
N SER A 79 10.89 -0.30 11.11
CA SER A 79 11.79 0.69 11.70
C SER A 79 11.19 1.24 12.99
N GLU A 80 12.04 1.68 13.91
CA GLU A 80 11.63 2.51 15.05
C GLU A 80 11.46 3.97 14.64
N GLU A 81 11.99 4.37 13.49
CA GLU A 81 11.79 5.69 12.90
C GLU A 81 10.38 5.81 12.31
N LYS A 82 9.82 7.02 12.39
CA LYS A 82 8.54 7.33 11.76
C LYS A 82 8.70 7.25 10.24
N ILE A 83 7.85 6.45 9.60
CA ILE A 83 7.74 6.42 8.14
C ILE A 83 6.64 7.39 7.73
N ASP A 84 7.01 8.44 7.01
CA ASP A 84 6.06 9.43 6.50
C ASP A 84 5.43 8.99 5.17
N THR A 85 6.22 8.37 4.29
CA THR A 85 5.78 8.01 2.92
C THR A 85 6.27 6.63 2.52
N ILE A 86 5.38 5.85 1.90
CA ILE A 86 5.72 4.55 1.26
C ILE A 86 5.51 4.71 -0.24
N VAL A 87 6.57 4.45 -1.01
CA VAL A 87 6.46 4.40 -2.48
C VAL A 87 6.21 2.96 -2.91
N LEU A 88 5.00 2.68 -3.42
CA LEU A 88 4.60 1.35 -3.88
C LEU A 88 4.61 1.28 -5.42
N PHE A 89 5.55 0.51 -5.96
CA PHE A 89 5.64 0.24 -7.40
C PHE A 89 5.16 -1.17 -7.72
N GLY A 90 4.14 -1.29 -8.57
CA GLY A 90 3.70 -2.59 -9.07
C GLY A 90 2.33 -2.54 -9.72
N ALA A 91 2.23 -3.09 -10.92
CA ALA A 91 0.98 -3.33 -11.62
C ALA A 91 1.19 -4.47 -12.64
N HIS A 92 0.14 -5.26 -12.88
CA HIS A 92 0.09 -6.11 -14.05
C HIS A 92 -0.23 -5.26 -15.27
N MET A 93 0.79 -4.95 -16.06
CA MET A 93 0.68 -4.08 -17.24
C MET A 93 1.05 -4.84 -18.50
N HIS A 94 0.39 -4.50 -19.61
CA HIS A 94 0.80 -4.97 -20.91
C HIS A 94 2.15 -4.33 -21.27
N ARG A 95 2.97 -5.00 -22.09
CA ARG A 95 4.30 -4.50 -22.50
C ARG A 95 4.27 -3.08 -23.11
N GLN A 96 3.17 -2.73 -23.75
CA GLN A 96 2.98 -1.44 -24.43
C GLN A 96 2.31 -0.38 -23.56
N SER A 97 1.93 -0.71 -22.33
CA SER A 97 1.31 0.26 -21.43
C SER A 97 2.32 1.31 -20.98
N GLU A 98 1.93 2.58 -21.05
CA GLU A 98 2.71 3.67 -20.46
C GLU A 98 2.69 3.61 -18.93
N PRO A 99 3.79 3.99 -18.25
CA PRO A 99 3.80 4.07 -16.81
C PRO A 99 2.80 5.14 -16.32
N PHE A 100 2.15 4.86 -15.19
CA PHE A 100 1.23 5.79 -14.56
C PHE A 100 1.44 5.80 -13.05
N ILE A 101 1.02 6.90 -12.42
CA ILE A 101 1.06 7.10 -10.99
C ILE A 101 -0.30 7.60 -10.52
N LEU A 102 -0.72 7.18 -9.33
CA LEU A 102 -1.84 7.81 -8.63
C LEU A 102 -1.28 9.03 -7.90
N SER A 103 -1.49 10.22 -8.46
CA SER A 103 -0.86 11.48 -7.99
C SER A 103 -1.70 12.27 -6.97
N GLN A 104 -2.93 11.85 -6.70
CA GLN A 104 -3.82 12.50 -5.73
C GLN A 104 -4.88 11.52 -5.22
N GLY A 105 -5.58 11.93 -4.16
CA GLY A 105 -6.70 11.20 -3.60
C GLY A 105 -6.28 10.18 -2.55
N ALA A 106 -7.04 9.11 -2.41
CA ALA A 106 -6.75 8.04 -1.47
C ALA A 106 -7.04 6.65 -2.07
N VAL A 107 -6.35 5.64 -1.54
CA VAL A 107 -6.59 4.23 -1.83
C VAL A 107 -7.38 3.62 -0.68
N GLU A 108 -8.54 3.06 -0.98
CA GLU A 108 -9.35 2.35 0.02
C GLU A 108 -8.63 1.08 0.48
N THR A 109 -8.67 0.77 1.78
CA THR A 109 -8.21 -0.53 2.29
C THR A 109 -9.17 -1.06 3.35
N PRO A 110 -9.14 -2.37 3.66
CA PRO A 110 -9.90 -2.89 4.79
C PRO A 110 -9.60 -2.20 6.13
N PHE A 111 -8.43 -1.55 6.28
CA PHE A 111 -8.03 -0.81 7.48
C PHE A 111 -8.40 0.67 7.46
N GLY A 112 -9.03 1.15 6.38
CA GLY A 112 -9.31 2.56 6.14
C GLY A 112 -8.60 3.09 4.90
N ASP A 113 -8.88 4.34 4.57
CA ASP A 113 -8.31 5.01 3.40
C ASP A 113 -6.83 5.38 3.67
N ILE A 114 -5.95 5.15 2.69
CA ILE A 114 -4.55 5.61 2.69
C ILE A 114 -4.43 6.76 1.69
N GLU A 115 -4.05 7.94 2.17
CA GLU A 115 -3.88 9.13 1.35
C GLU A 115 -2.62 9.05 0.49
N VAL A 116 -2.69 9.60 -0.72
CA VAL A 116 -1.53 9.81 -1.58
C VAL A 116 -0.75 11.00 -1.06
N ASP A 117 0.56 10.84 -0.87
CA ASP A 117 1.47 11.96 -0.63
C ASP A 117 1.56 12.82 -1.89
N THR A 118 1.06 14.05 -1.81
CA THR A 118 1.02 15.01 -2.93
C THR A 118 2.22 15.96 -2.96
N GLU A 119 3.13 15.88 -1.99
CA GLU A 119 4.29 16.77 -1.87
C GLU A 119 5.60 16.12 -2.37
N LEU A 120 5.58 14.81 -2.67
CA LEU A 120 6.68 14.05 -3.26
C LEU A 120 6.72 14.18 -4.80
#